data_AF-F0SLK0-F1
#
_entry.id   AF-F0SLK0-F1
#
_cell.length_a   1.000
_cell.length_b   1.000
_cell.length_c   1.000
_cell.angle_alpha   90.00
_cell.angle_beta   90.00
_cell.angle_gamma   90.00
#
_symmetry.space_group_name_H-M   'P 1'
#
loop_
_entity.id
_entity.type
_entity.pdbx_description
1 polymer ?
#
loop_
_entity_poly.entity_id
_entity_poly.type
_entity_poly.pdbx_seq_one_letter_code
_entity_poly.pdbx_strand_id
1 'polypeptide(L)'
;MPSYLKPWSVLAVACAGVVCTSVVMAQPMLFAPGAPYMEASPPMVMPPANSGPLQYETYYGGVNPGAVPGAEYQTLPIEPYMDAHAPQLYQNVVYRDVRKIHPHAVPYLVQVPLPQPRNPCLSCGPTCALVKICVPPCKEPCVKVRLFGHKLKYDFGKYEVDVVVRRDGRVIVDYDR
;
A
#
# COMPACT_ATOMS: atom_id res chain seq x y z
N MET A 1 5.52 -58.74 20.99
CA MET A 1 5.71 -57.68 19.98
C MET A 1 4.67 -57.87 18.87
N PRO A 2 3.65 -57.01 18.76
CA PRO A 2 2.89 -56.88 17.53
C PRO A 2 2.89 -55.43 17.03
N SER A 3 3.32 -55.30 15.78
CA SER A 3 3.47 -54.09 14.98
C SER A 3 2.11 -53.65 14.41
N TYR A 4 1.63 -52.46 14.77
CA TYR A 4 0.45 -51.84 14.16
C TYR A 4 0.87 -50.99 12.95
N LEU A 5 0.70 -51.54 11.75
CA LEU A 5 0.73 -50.80 10.48
C LEU A 5 -0.67 -50.22 10.23
N LYS A 6 -0.74 -48.89 10.09
CA LYS A 6 -1.96 -48.14 9.79
C LYS A 6 -2.00 -47.88 8.28
N PRO A 7 -3.04 -48.31 7.53
CA PRO A 7 -3.12 -48.05 6.10
C PRO A 7 -3.53 -46.60 5.81
N TRP A 8 -2.84 -45.98 4.85
CA TRP A 8 -3.14 -44.67 4.30
C TRP A 8 -4.40 -44.73 3.41
N SER A 9 -5.38 -43.88 3.72
CA SER A 9 -6.52 -43.62 2.85
C SER A 9 -6.09 -42.80 1.64
N VAL A 10 -6.24 -43.39 0.46
CA VAL A 10 -6.13 -42.75 -0.84
C VAL A 10 -7.41 -41.95 -1.09
N LEU A 11 -7.32 -40.63 -1.15
CA LEU A 11 -8.41 -39.76 -1.58
C LEU A 11 -8.16 -39.35 -3.03
N ALA A 12 -8.93 -39.97 -3.92
CA ALA A 12 -9.01 -39.62 -5.34
C ALA A 12 -9.66 -38.23 -5.49
N VAL A 13 -8.95 -37.31 -6.14
CA VAL A 13 -9.47 -35.99 -6.53
C VAL A 13 -9.97 -36.11 -7.97
N ALA A 14 -11.30 -36.15 -8.13
CA ALA A 14 -11.96 -36.03 -9.42
C ALA A 14 -12.11 -34.53 -9.76
N CYS A 15 -11.26 -34.03 -10.65
CA CYS A 15 -11.41 -32.71 -11.26
C CYS A 15 -12.48 -32.77 -12.37
N ALA A 16 -13.70 -32.33 -12.06
CA ALA A 16 -14.68 -32.00 -13.09
C ALA A 16 -14.44 -30.55 -13.54
N GLY A 17 -13.97 -30.40 -14.78
CA GLY A 17 -13.77 -29.11 -15.42
C GLY A 17 -15.11 -28.41 -15.68
N VAL A 18 -15.21 -27.17 -15.20
CA VAL A 18 -16.27 -26.24 -15.61
C VAL A 18 -15.63 -25.22 -16.54
N VAL A 19 -15.90 -25.39 -17.83
CA VAL A 19 -15.54 -24.43 -18.87
C VAL A 19 -16.58 -23.31 -18.83
N CYS A 20 -16.23 -22.15 -18.27
CA CYS A 20 -17.05 -20.94 -18.35
C CYS A 20 -16.73 -20.18 -19.64
N THR A 21 -17.49 -20.42 -20.70
CA THR A 21 -17.52 -19.54 -21.88
C THR A 21 -18.46 -18.37 -21.62
N SER A 22 -17.93 -17.22 -21.20
CA SER A 22 -18.71 -15.98 -21.22
C SER A 22 -18.61 -15.33 -22.60
N VAL A 23 -19.68 -15.45 -23.38
CA VAL A 23 -19.89 -14.69 -24.61
C VAL A 23 -20.23 -13.24 -24.22
N VAL A 24 -19.33 -12.31 -24.55
CA VAL A 24 -19.60 -10.87 -24.40
C VAL A 24 -20.33 -10.41 -25.67
N MET A 25 -21.64 -10.21 -25.56
CA MET A 25 -22.42 -9.53 -26.59
C MET A 25 -22.13 -8.03 -26.50
N ALA A 26 -21.32 -7.52 -27.42
CA ALA A 26 -21.16 -6.08 -27.62
C ALA A 26 -22.45 -5.54 -28.27
N GLN A 27 -23.25 -4.78 -27.51
CA GLN A 27 -24.34 -4.01 -28.09
C GLN A 27 -23.81 -2.69 -28.66
N PRO A 28 -24.17 -2.32 -29.90
CA PRO A 28 -23.86 -1.00 -30.43
C PRO A 28 -24.80 0.04 -29.78
N MET A 29 -24.22 0.98 -29.04
CA MET A 29 -24.91 2.17 -28.55
C MET A 29 -25.24 3.08 -29.73
N LEU A 30 -26.52 3.14 -30.09
CA LEU A 30 -27.07 4.15 -31.00
C LEU A 30 -27.08 5.51 -30.30
N PHE A 31 -26.22 6.42 -30.75
CA PHE A 31 -26.25 7.83 -30.36
C PHE A 31 -27.49 8.51 -30.98
N ALA A 32 -28.35 9.04 -30.12
CA ALA A 32 -29.45 9.91 -30.53
C ALA A 32 -28.93 11.35 -30.72
N PRO A 33 -29.20 12.02 -31.85
CA PRO A 33 -28.92 13.44 -32.03
C PRO A 33 -30.06 14.28 -31.43
N GLY A 34 -29.76 15.24 -30.54
CA GLY A 34 -30.74 16.29 -30.20
C GLY A 34 -30.81 16.78 -28.75
N ALA A 35 -29.77 16.67 -27.94
CA ALA A 35 -29.73 17.40 -26.68
C ALA A 35 -29.19 18.84 -26.91
N PRO A 36 -29.90 19.90 -26.51
CA PRO A 36 -29.36 21.25 -26.50
C PRO A 36 -28.19 21.30 -25.53
N TYR A 37 -27.03 21.74 -26.03
CA TYR A 37 -25.83 21.93 -25.25
C TYR A 37 -26.13 22.97 -24.14
N MET A 38 -26.02 22.56 -22.87
CA MET A 38 -25.82 23.55 -21.82
C MET A 38 -24.38 24.04 -21.96
N GLU A 39 -24.26 25.34 -22.19
CA GLU A 39 -23.00 26.08 -22.26
C GLU A 39 -22.22 25.86 -20.97
N ALA A 40 -21.23 24.97 -21.04
CA ALA A 40 -20.34 24.67 -19.93
C ALA A 40 -19.58 25.95 -19.57
N SER A 41 -19.67 26.34 -18.31
CA SER A 41 -18.89 27.45 -17.74
C SER A 41 -17.41 27.28 -18.13
N PRO A 42 -16.72 28.37 -18.53
CA PRO A 42 -15.35 28.28 -19.00
C PRO A 42 -14.47 27.59 -17.93
N PRO A 43 -13.58 26.66 -18.33
CA PRO A 43 -12.68 26.03 -17.40
C PRO A 43 -11.82 27.12 -16.74
N MET A 44 -11.85 27.20 -15.41
CA MET A 44 -10.87 27.99 -14.70
C MET A 44 -9.50 27.42 -15.04
N VAL A 45 -8.72 28.19 -15.79
CA VAL A 45 -7.31 27.92 -16.07
C VAL A 45 -6.59 28.01 -14.74
N MET A 46 -6.38 26.88 -14.08
CA MET A 46 -5.45 26.83 -12.96
C MET A 46 -4.05 27.08 -13.54
N PRO A 47 -3.27 28.02 -12.98
CA PRO A 47 -1.87 28.15 -13.35
C PRO A 47 -1.17 26.81 -13.07
N PRO A 48 -0.19 26.42 -13.90
CA PRO A 48 0.54 25.17 -13.69
C PRO A 48 1.13 25.17 -12.28
N ALA A 49 0.84 24.11 -11.52
CA ALA A 49 1.61 23.80 -10.33
C ALA A 49 3.05 23.68 -10.77
N ASN A 50 3.84 24.69 -10.41
CA ASN A 50 5.25 24.78 -10.71
C ASN A 50 5.94 23.64 -9.96
N SER A 51 6.01 22.46 -10.57
CA SER A 51 6.87 21.36 -10.14
C SER A 51 8.30 21.70 -10.54
N GLY A 52 8.82 22.78 -9.96
CA GLY A 52 10.26 22.93 -9.82
C GLY A 52 10.76 21.83 -8.88
N PRO A 53 11.98 21.30 -9.07
CA PRO A 53 12.61 20.50 -8.05
C PRO A 53 12.60 21.30 -6.74
N LEU A 54 12.40 20.61 -5.61
CA LEU A 54 12.69 21.16 -4.29
C LEU A 54 14.14 21.67 -4.33
N GLN A 55 14.31 22.95 -4.63
CA GLN A 55 15.51 23.69 -4.37
C GLN A 55 15.56 23.71 -2.85
N TYR A 56 16.38 22.83 -2.29
CA TYR A 56 16.92 23.02 -0.97
C TYR A 56 17.49 24.44 -0.98
N GLU A 57 16.83 25.33 -0.24
CA GLU A 57 17.28 26.69 -0.10
C GLU A 57 18.60 26.60 0.66
N THR A 58 19.68 26.57 -0.11
CA THR A 58 21.02 26.75 0.40
C THR A 58 21.06 28.20 0.83
N TYR A 59 20.65 28.42 2.09
CA TYR A 59 20.75 29.70 2.77
C TYR A 59 22.24 29.99 3.02
N TYR A 60 22.93 30.38 1.94
CA TYR A 60 24.23 31.01 2.01
C TYR A 60 24.04 32.50 1.81
N GLY A 61 24.11 33.22 2.93
CA GLY A 61 24.46 34.64 3.07
C GLY A 61 24.36 35.53 1.84
N GLY A 62 23.16 35.88 1.43
CA GLY A 62 22.90 37.07 0.61
C GLY A 62 22.66 38.26 1.52
N VAL A 63 23.69 39.08 1.76
CA VAL A 63 23.53 40.38 2.43
C VAL A 63 22.63 41.27 1.57
N ASN A 64 21.41 41.53 2.03
CA ASN A 64 20.53 42.53 1.44
C ASN A 64 21.13 43.93 1.66
N PRO A 65 21.44 44.73 0.62
CA PRO A 65 21.83 46.12 0.78
C PRO A 65 20.56 46.96 0.99
N GLY A 66 19.94 46.81 2.16
CA GLY A 66 18.69 47.49 2.51
C GLY A 66 18.26 47.28 3.95
N ALA A 67 19.20 46.92 4.84
CA ALA A 67 18.92 46.69 6.25
C ALA A 67 18.63 48.02 6.95
N VAL A 68 17.36 48.24 7.29
CA VAL A 68 16.95 49.24 8.27
C VAL A 68 17.65 48.89 9.60
N PRO A 69 18.45 49.78 10.21
CA PRO A 69 19.09 49.49 11.49
C PRO A 69 18.03 49.45 12.58
N GLY A 70 17.81 48.28 13.22
CA GLY A 70 17.04 48.20 14.46
C GLY A 70 15.95 47.13 14.55
N ALA A 71 15.75 46.28 13.52
CA ALA A 71 14.88 45.12 13.67
C ALA A 71 15.65 43.99 14.37
N GLU A 72 15.57 43.91 15.70
CA GLU A 72 15.94 42.72 16.47
C GLU A 72 15.08 41.54 15.99
N TYR A 73 15.65 40.65 15.19
CA TYR A 73 15.03 39.38 14.86
C TYR A 73 15.02 38.53 16.13
N GLN A 74 13.88 38.46 16.81
CA GLN A 74 13.68 37.49 17.87
C GLN A 74 13.77 36.09 17.25
N THR A 75 14.89 35.43 17.52
CA THR A 75 15.09 34.03 17.15
C THR A 75 14.20 33.21 18.07
N LEU A 76 13.03 32.79 17.59
CA LEU A 76 12.21 31.85 18.35
C LEU A 76 13.01 30.53 18.50
N PRO A 77 13.15 30.00 19.72
CA PRO A 77 13.73 28.68 19.92
C PRO A 77 12.95 27.68 19.08
N ILE A 78 13.60 27.09 18.08
CA ILE A 78 13.06 25.92 17.39
C ILE A 78 13.13 24.81 18.43
N GLU A 79 12.05 24.60 19.19
CA GLU A 79 11.96 23.43 20.04
C GLU A 79 12.11 22.21 19.14
N PRO A 80 13.07 21.32 19.40
CA PRO A 80 13.21 20.11 18.61
C PRO A 80 11.91 19.32 18.77
N TYR A 81 11.15 19.23 17.68
CA TYR A 81 9.93 18.45 17.58
C TYR A 81 10.28 16.96 17.73
N MET A 82 10.48 16.53 18.97
CA MET A 82 10.74 15.16 19.37
C MET A 82 9.40 14.44 19.49
N ASP A 83 8.65 14.36 18.40
CA ASP A 83 7.50 13.47 18.34
C ASP A 83 8.01 12.05 18.02
N ALA A 84 8.73 11.48 18.99
CA ALA A 84 9.49 10.24 18.91
C ALA A 84 8.63 9.00 19.28
N HIS A 85 7.35 9.02 18.93
CA HIS A 85 6.53 7.83 19.04
C HIS A 85 6.85 6.90 17.87
N ALA A 86 7.74 5.93 18.12
CA ALA A 86 8.04 4.86 17.17
C ALA A 86 6.72 4.28 16.63
N PRO A 87 6.57 4.17 15.30
CA PRO A 87 5.31 3.76 14.71
C PRO A 87 4.97 2.36 15.22
N GLN A 88 3.80 2.22 15.84
CA GLN A 88 3.37 0.96 16.43
C GLN A 88 3.15 -0.08 15.34
N LEU A 89 3.98 -1.12 15.37
CA LEU A 89 3.85 -2.26 14.46
C LEU A 89 2.66 -3.12 14.87
N TYR A 90 1.94 -3.60 13.87
CA TYR A 90 0.84 -4.52 14.07
C TYR A 90 1.36 -5.85 14.60
N GLN A 91 0.79 -6.33 15.71
CA GLN A 91 1.29 -7.50 16.42
C GLN A 91 0.82 -8.83 15.80
N ASN A 92 -0.36 -8.86 15.18
CA ASN A 92 -0.97 -10.10 14.68
C ASN A 92 -0.51 -10.45 13.26
N VAL A 93 0.82 -10.56 13.09
CA VAL A 93 1.46 -10.88 11.81
C VAL A 93 2.05 -12.29 11.85
N VAL A 94 1.75 -13.08 10.81
CA VAL A 94 2.28 -14.43 10.63
C VAL A 94 3.15 -14.45 9.38
N TYR A 95 4.43 -14.76 9.55
CA TYR A 95 5.38 -14.88 8.44
C TYR A 95 5.46 -16.33 7.95
N ARG A 96 5.29 -16.53 6.65
CA ARG A 96 5.41 -17.82 5.96
C ARG A 96 6.66 -17.84 5.09
N ASP A 97 7.21 -19.04 4.87
CA ASP A 97 8.40 -19.25 4.05
C ASP A 97 9.58 -18.32 4.39
N VAL A 98 9.84 -18.11 5.68
CA VAL A 98 10.94 -17.25 6.20
C VAL A 98 12.31 -17.61 5.61
N ARG A 99 12.52 -18.86 5.22
CA ARG A 99 13.73 -19.34 4.51
C ARG A 99 13.95 -18.74 3.11
N LYS A 100 12.90 -18.19 2.49
CA LYS A 100 12.96 -17.54 1.16
C LYS A 100 13.29 -16.04 1.26
N ILE A 101 13.44 -15.50 2.48
CA ILE A 101 13.86 -14.11 2.68
C ILE A 101 15.25 -13.91 2.07
N HIS A 102 15.44 -12.76 1.40
CA HIS A 102 16.71 -12.40 0.78
C HIS A 102 17.85 -12.34 1.83
N PRO A 103 19.06 -12.84 1.54
CA PRO A 103 20.17 -12.82 2.50
C PRO A 103 20.56 -11.42 2.98
N HIS A 104 20.38 -10.40 2.11
CA HIS A 104 20.60 -8.99 2.44
C HIS A 104 19.28 -8.22 2.57
N ALA A 105 18.25 -8.82 3.18
CA ALA A 105 16.96 -8.16 3.29
C ALA A 105 17.02 -6.93 4.22
N VAL A 106 16.42 -5.83 3.78
CA VAL A 106 16.25 -4.59 4.53
C VAL A 106 14.79 -4.51 4.99
N PRO A 107 14.53 -4.08 6.24
CA PRO A 107 13.17 -3.91 6.71
C PRO A 107 12.45 -2.78 5.97
N TYR A 108 11.24 -3.05 5.52
CA TYR A 108 10.38 -2.12 4.80
C TYR A 108 9.00 -2.08 5.47
N LEU A 109 8.51 -0.89 5.76
CA LEU A 109 7.23 -0.69 6.44
C LEU A 109 6.12 -0.51 5.41
N VAL A 110 5.08 -1.33 5.50
CA VAL A 110 3.93 -1.28 4.60
C VAL A 110 2.65 -1.01 5.38
N GLN A 111 1.81 -0.15 4.84
CA GLN A 111 0.47 0.10 5.36
C GLN A 111 -0.51 -0.88 4.71
N VAL A 112 -1.24 -1.61 5.53
CA VAL A 112 -2.12 -2.70 5.12
C VAL A 112 -3.53 -2.39 5.61
N PRO A 113 -4.55 -2.35 4.74
CA PRO A 113 -5.92 -2.12 5.15
C PRO A 113 -6.43 -3.33 5.94
N LEU A 114 -6.97 -3.08 7.14
CA LEU A 114 -7.61 -4.12 7.94
C LEU A 114 -9.10 -4.23 7.54
N PRO A 115 -9.68 -5.44 7.58
CA PRO A 115 -11.11 -5.59 7.36
C PRO A 115 -11.86 -4.82 8.44
N GLN A 116 -12.76 -3.94 8.02
CA GLN A 116 -13.65 -3.30 8.97
C GLN A 116 -14.59 -4.35 9.58
N PRO A 117 -14.83 -4.29 10.91
CA PRO A 117 -15.85 -5.12 11.52
C PRO A 117 -17.21 -4.80 10.89
N ARG A 118 -18.04 -5.83 10.66
CA ARG A 118 -19.39 -5.65 10.11
C ARG A 118 -20.30 -4.79 10.98
N ASN A 119 -19.97 -4.65 12.26
CA ASN A 119 -20.74 -3.87 13.22
C ASN A 119 -20.21 -2.43 13.23
N PRO A 120 -20.98 -1.44 12.75
CA PRO A 120 -20.54 -0.06 12.69
C PRO A 120 -20.27 0.55 14.07
N CYS A 121 -20.89 0.04 15.13
CA CYS A 121 -20.63 0.46 16.52
C CYS A 121 -19.27 -0.03 17.07
N LEU A 122 -18.64 -1.03 16.43
CA LEU A 122 -17.29 -1.52 16.75
C LEU A 122 -16.22 -0.93 15.81
N SER A 123 -16.58 0.03 14.94
CA SER A 123 -15.69 0.60 13.94
C SER A 123 -14.60 1.54 14.50
N CYS A 124 -14.54 1.73 15.81
CA CYS A 124 -13.50 2.53 16.48
C CYS A 124 -12.09 1.89 16.45
N GLY A 125 -11.88 0.83 15.68
CA GLY A 125 -10.57 0.19 15.49
C GLY A 125 -9.73 0.85 14.38
N PRO A 126 -8.41 0.59 14.37
CA PRO A 126 -7.54 1.08 13.30
C PRO A 126 -7.98 0.47 11.95
N THR A 127 -8.21 1.34 10.96
CA THR A 127 -8.58 0.94 9.60
C THR A 127 -7.40 0.39 8.82
N CYS A 128 -6.18 0.73 9.22
CA CYS A 128 -4.94 0.28 8.63
C CYS A 128 -3.97 -0.20 9.71
N ALA A 129 -3.21 -1.25 9.39
CA ALA A 129 -2.11 -1.77 10.17
C ALA A 129 -0.78 -1.41 9.51
N LEU A 130 0.23 -1.06 10.31
CA LEU A 130 1.59 -0.95 9.83
C LEU A 130 2.33 -2.28 10.05
N VAL A 131 2.81 -2.88 8.97
CA VAL A 131 3.46 -4.19 8.99
C VAL A 131 4.90 -4.04 8.48
N LYS A 132 5.84 -4.74 9.12
CA LYS A 132 7.24 -4.79 8.71
C LYS A 132 7.46 -6.02 7.83
N ILE A 133 7.92 -5.82 6.60
CA ILE A 133 8.34 -6.88 5.68
C ILE A 133 9.85 -6.78 5.41
N CYS A 134 10.49 -7.88 5.05
CA CYS A 134 11.92 -7.94 4.74
C CYS A 134 12.11 -8.11 3.24
N VAL A 135 12.69 -7.12 2.57
CA VAL A 135 12.77 -7.07 1.10
C VAL A 135 14.20 -6.82 0.65
N PRO A 136 14.60 -7.22 -0.58
CA PRO A 136 15.94 -6.92 -1.08
C PRO A 136 16.19 -5.40 -1.16
N PRO A 137 17.46 -4.95 -1.15
CA PRO A 137 17.82 -3.55 -1.32
C PRO A 137 17.71 -3.18 -2.80
N CYS A 138 16.49 -3.04 -3.29
CA CYS A 138 16.19 -2.73 -4.68
C CYS A 138 15.24 -1.54 -4.79
N LYS A 139 14.95 -1.14 -6.04
CA LYS A 139 14.04 -0.03 -6.37
C LYS A 139 12.62 -0.29 -5.83
N GLU A 140 11.81 0.77 -5.84
CA GLU A 140 10.42 0.78 -5.38
C GLU A 140 9.62 -0.41 -5.94
N PRO A 141 8.80 -1.09 -5.11
CA PRO A 141 8.02 -2.23 -5.56
C PRO A 141 6.87 -1.80 -6.48
N CYS A 142 6.54 -2.68 -7.43
CA CYS A 142 5.24 -2.61 -8.08
C CYS A 142 4.18 -3.25 -7.18
N VAL A 143 3.27 -2.43 -6.65
CA VAL A 143 2.20 -2.90 -5.75
C VAL A 143 0.95 -3.24 -6.57
N LYS A 144 0.49 -4.48 -6.45
CA LYS A 144 -0.75 -4.95 -7.07
C LYS A 144 -1.75 -5.32 -5.98
N VAL A 145 -2.88 -4.62 -5.98
CA VAL A 145 -3.99 -4.91 -5.08
C VAL A 145 -4.90 -5.94 -5.72
N ARG A 146 -5.21 -7.03 -5.01
CA ARG A 146 -6.10 -8.10 -5.44
C ARG A 146 -7.18 -8.36 -4.38
N LEU A 147 -8.29 -8.98 -4.81
CA LEU A 147 -9.38 -9.42 -3.92
C LEU A 147 -9.92 -8.30 -3.03
N PHE A 148 -10.32 -7.17 -3.61
CA PHE A 148 -10.91 -6.03 -2.89
C PHE A 148 -10.04 -5.50 -1.73
N GLY A 149 -8.71 -5.49 -1.90
CA GLY A 149 -7.79 -4.96 -0.89
C GLY A 149 -7.33 -5.98 0.16
N HIS A 150 -7.88 -7.20 0.16
CA HIS A 150 -7.48 -8.23 1.12
C HIS A 150 -6.18 -8.95 0.76
N LYS A 151 -5.70 -8.83 -0.48
CA LYS A 151 -4.40 -9.36 -0.90
C LYS A 151 -3.60 -8.25 -1.57
N LEU A 152 -2.46 -7.92 -1.01
CA LEU A 152 -1.50 -6.99 -1.57
C LEU A 152 -0.30 -7.80 -2.05
N LYS A 153 0.07 -7.66 -3.31
CA LYS A 153 1.25 -8.28 -3.89
C LYS A 153 2.30 -7.21 -4.15
N TYR A 154 3.48 -7.37 -3.56
CA TYR A 154 4.63 -6.49 -3.75
C TYR A 154 5.64 -7.18 -4.65
N ASP A 155 5.76 -6.71 -5.89
CA ASP A 155 6.69 -7.27 -6.87
C ASP A 155 7.98 -6.44 -6.88
N PHE A 156 9.10 -7.05 -6.49
CA PHE A 156 10.47 -6.48 -6.52
C PHE A 156 11.32 -7.05 -7.66
N GLY A 157 10.67 -7.49 -8.74
CA GLY A 157 11.30 -8.12 -9.90
C GLY A 157 11.51 -9.63 -9.70
N LYS A 158 12.58 -10.03 -9.01
CA LYS A 158 12.89 -11.46 -8.74
C LYS A 158 12.38 -11.97 -7.39
N TYR A 159 11.72 -11.11 -6.63
CA TYR A 159 11.21 -11.41 -5.31
C TYR A 159 9.79 -10.87 -5.24
N GLU A 160 8.88 -11.68 -4.75
CA GLU A 160 7.48 -11.32 -4.62
C GLU A 160 7.07 -11.53 -3.16
N VAL A 161 6.39 -10.55 -2.58
CA VAL A 161 5.86 -10.66 -1.20
C VAL A 161 4.36 -10.49 -1.26
N ASP A 162 3.65 -11.54 -0.88
CA ASP A 162 2.20 -11.54 -0.79
C ASP A 162 1.77 -11.25 0.65
N VAL A 163 1.08 -10.13 0.86
CA VAL A 163 0.49 -9.76 2.14
C VAL A 163 -1.02 -10.02 2.07
N VAL A 164 -1.48 -11.02 2.81
CA VAL A 164 -2.88 -11.45 2.82
C VAL A 164 -3.51 -11.11 4.16
N VAL A 165 -4.59 -10.35 4.13
CA VAL A 165 -5.36 -9.97 5.30
C VAL A 165 -6.54 -10.92 5.45
N ARG A 166 -6.64 -11.59 6.60
CA ARG A 166 -7.75 -12.47 6.93
C ARG A 166 -8.85 -11.71 7.66
N ARG A 167 -10.09 -12.20 7.55
CA ARG A 167 -11.25 -11.64 8.27
C ARG A 167 -11.09 -11.68 9.79
N ASP A 168 -10.29 -12.61 10.30
CA ASP A 168 -9.96 -12.75 11.72
C ASP A 168 -9.00 -11.65 12.23
N GLY A 169 -8.58 -10.71 11.38
CA GLY A 169 -7.59 -9.68 11.70
C GLY A 169 -6.13 -10.14 11.56
N ARG A 170 -5.87 -11.42 11.28
CA ARG A 170 -4.51 -11.92 11.06
C ARG A 170 -3.96 -11.43 9.71
N VAL A 171 -2.77 -10.86 9.72
CA VAL A 171 -2.02 -10.51 8.50
C VAL A 171 -1.00 -11.60 8.25
N ILE A 172 -1.04 -12.21 7.07
CA ILE A 172 -0.09 -13.25 6.65
C ILE A 172 0.84 -12.64 5.63
N VAL A 173 2.14 -12.67 5.91
CA VAL A 173 3.19 -12.26 4.97
C VAL A 173 3.82 -13.53 4.41
N ASP A 174 3.66 -13.74 3.11
CA ASP A 174 4.19 -14.89 2.38
C ASP A 174 5.31 -14.44 1.44
N TYR A 175 6.50 -15.00 1.62
CA TYR A 175 7.66 -14.69 0.79
C TYR A 175 7.73 -15.70 -0.36
N ASP A 176 7.76 -15.21 -1.60
CA ASP A 176 7.94 -16.03 -2.80
C ASP A 176 9.14 -15.59 -3.63
N ARG A 177 9.70 -16.53 -4.42
CA ARG A 177 10.95 -16.36 -5.17
C ARG A 177 10.79 -16.71 -6.63
#